data_AF-A0A3C0HRJ1-F1
#
_entry.id   AF-A0A3C0HRJ1-F1
#
_cell.length_a   1.000
_cell.length_b   1.000
_cell.length_c   1.000
_cell.angle_alpha   90.00
_cell.angle_beta   90.00
_cell.angle_gamma   90.00
#
_symmetry.space_group_name_H-M   'P 1'
#
loop_
_entity.id
_entity.type
_entity.pdbx_description
1 polymer ?
#
loop_
_entity_poly.entity_id
_entity_poly.type
_entity_poly.pdbx_seq_one_letter_code
_entity_poly.pdbx_strand_id
1 'polypeptide(L)'
;MTEINHVIPQVAEAPSFGSPQADIFNRLLQERIVVLGTDVNDGIANYITAQLLYLEGQDAEKPIWLYINSPGGSVTAGMAIYDTMQ
;
A
#
# COMPACT_ATOMS: atom_id res chain seq x y z
N MET A 1 -34.61 19.12 13.55
CA MET A 1 -33.86 17.99 12.98
C MET A 1 -32.81 18.60 12.07
N THR A 2 -31.57 18.70 12.54
CA THR A 2 -30.46 19.24 11.76
C THR A 2 -29.77 18.06 11.10
N GLU A 3 -29.82 17.99 9.76
CA GLU A 3 -29.06 16.99 9.02
C GLU A 3 -27.56 17.28 9.18
N ILE A 4 -26.86 16.32 9.77
CA ILE A 4 -25.40 16.35 9.87
C ILE A 4 -24.90 15.85 8.52
N ASN A 5 -24.51 16.77 7.64
CA ASN A 5 -23.81 16.44 6.39
C ASN A 5 -22.52 15.71 6.76
N HIS A 6 -22.54 14.38 6.60
CA HIS A 6 -21.36 13.56 6.70
C HIS A 6 -20.55 13.82 5.43
N VAL A 7 -19.56 14.71 5.52
CA VAL A 7 -18.56 14.89 4.48
C VAL A 7 -17.75 13.60 4.47
N ILE A 8 -18.15 12.66 3.62
CA ILE A 8 -17.36 11.47 3.33
C ILE A 8 -16.03 11.99 2.77
N PRO A 9 -14.89 11.74 3.43
CA PRO A 9 -13.60 12.14 2.88
C PRO A 9 -13.45 11.42 1.55
N GLN A 10 -13.25 12.19 0.48
CA GLN A 10 -12.94 11.65 -0.84
C GLN A 10 -11.78 10.66 -0.71
N VAL A 11 -11.93 9.53 -1.40
CA VAL A 11 -10.96 8.43 -1.53
C VAL A 11 -9.55 9.01 -1.54
N ALA A 12 -8.68 8.52 -0.66
CA ALA A 12 -7.28 8.93 -0.59
C ALA A 12 -6.67 8.83 -1.99
N GLU A 13 -6.50 9.98 -2.66
CA GLU A 13 -5.86 10.06 -3.97
C GLU A 13 -4.47 9.42 -3.85
N ALA A 14 -4.16 8.51 -4.77
CA ALA A 14 -2.82 7.95 -4.87
C ALA A 14 -1.83 9.13 -5.04
N PRO A 15 -0.71 9.15 -4.28
CA PRO A 15 0.19 10.28 -4.30
C PRO A 15 0.71 10.54 -5.71
N SER A 16 0.52 11.76 -6.21
CA SER A 16 1.04 12.17 -7.51
C SER A 16 2.57 12.19 -7.50
N PHE A 17 3.20 11.80 -8.61
CA PHE A 17 4.65 11.73 -8.73
C PHE A 17 5.28 13.12 -8.48
N GLY A 18 6.17 13.23 -7.49
CA GLY A 18 6.76 14.51 -7.04
C GLY A 18 5.96 15.28 -5.99
N SER A 19 4.87 14.71 -5.44
CA SER A 19 4.16 15.27 -4.29
C SER A 19 4.90 15.01 -2.96
N PRO A 20 4.72 15.86 -1.92
CA PRO A 20 5.29 15.61 -0.59
C PRO A 20 4.84 14.26 0.02
N GLN A 21 3.65 13.76 -0.34
CA GLN A 21 3.23 12.42 0.08
C GLN A 21 4.06 11.32 -0.60
N ALA A 22 4.35 11.44 -1.90
CA ALA A 22 5.22 10.49 -2.60
C ALA A 22 6.62 10.43 -1.95
N ASP A 23 7.15 11.58 -1.53
CA ASP A 23 8.44 11.65 -0.82
C ASP A 23 8.42 10.88 0.52
N ILE A 24 7.31 10.91 1.25
CA ILE A 24 7.17 10.17 2.52
C ILE A 24 7.12 8.67 2.26
N PHE A 25 6.30 8.20 1.31
CA PHE A 25 6.22 6.77 0.99
C PHE A 25 7.55 6.22 0.47
N ASN A 26 8.30 7.01 -0.31
CA ASN A 26 9.64 6.63 -0.75
C ASN A 26 10.62 6.51 0.43
N ARG A 27 10.56 7.42 1.41
CA ARG A 27 11.37 7.32 2.64
C ARG A 27 11.01 6.10 3.48
N LEU A 28 9.71 5.81 3.65
CA LEU A 28 9.25 4.60 4.33
C LEU A 28 9.76 3.34 3.63
N LEU A 29 9.72 3.30 2.30
CA LEU A 29 10.22 2.18 1.53
C LEU A 29 11.74 1.98 1.73
N GLN A 30 12.52 3.06 1.82
CA GLN A 30 13.95 2.98 2.16
C GLN A 30 14.19 2.36 3.54
N GLU A 31 13.30 2.60 4.49
CA GLU A 31 13.29 1.97 5.82
C GLU A 31 12.61 0.58 5.81
N ARG A 32 12.33 0.01 4.64
CA ARG A 32 11.68 -1.30 4.42
C ARG A 32 10.24 -1.37 4.95
N ILE A 33 9.54 -0.24 4.93
CA ILE A 33 8.14 -0.12 5.34
C ILE A 33 7.27 0.02 4.09
N VAL A 34 6.38 -0.95 3.90
CA VAL A 34 5.39 -1.00 2.81
C VAL A 34 4.01 -0.73 3.39
N VAL A 35 3.19 0.07 2.71
CA VAL A 35 1.86 0.48 3.19
C VAL A 35 0.77 0.09 2.20
N LEU A 36 -0.20 -0.69 2.67
CA LEU A 36 -1.46 -0.98 1.97
C LEU A 36 -2.58 -0.14 2.59
N GLY A 37 -2.82 1.05 2.04
CA GLY A 37 -3.76 2.05 2.59
C GLY A 37 -5.10 2.18 1.86
N THR A 38 -5.32 1.39 0.80
CA THR A 38 -6.48 1.50 -0.11
C THR A 38 -7.16 0.15 -0.29
N ASP A 39 -8.22 0.10 -1.10
CA ASP A 39 -8.82 -1.16 -1.55
C ASP A 39 -7.79 -2.03 -2.31
N VAL A 40 -7.97 -3.35 -2.20
CA VAL A 40 -7.13 -4.34 -2.88
C VAL A 40 -7.68 -4.58 -4.27
N ASN A 41 -6.95 -4.14 -5.29
CA ASN A 41 -7.22 -4.41 -6.70
C ASN A 41 -5.91 -4.80 -7.41
N ASP A 42 -5.99 -5.23 -8.67
CA ASP A 42 -4.82 -5.76 -9.40
C ASP A 42 -3.68 -4.74 -9.52
N GLY A 43 -3.99 -3.45 -9.64
CA GLY A 43 -2.99 -2.39 -9.69
C GLY A 43 -2.22 -2.23 -8.38
N ILE A 44 -2.95 -2.17 -7.26
CA ILE A 44 -2.35 -2.09 -5.92
C ILE A 44 -1.58 -3.37 -5.59
N ALA A 45 -2.12 -4.54 -5.91
CA ALA A 45 -1.43 -5.80 -5.67
C ALA A 45 -0.11 -5.91 -6.43
N ASN A 46 -0.09 -5.53 -7.71
CA ASN A 46 1.15 -5.49 -8.50
C ASN A 46 2.17 -4.50 -7.91
N TYR A 47 1.70 -3.33 -7.44
CA TYR A 47 2.56 -2.33 -6.83
C TYR A 47 3.19 -2.82 -5.52
N ILE A 48 2.40 -3.41 -4.62
CA ILE A 48 2.89 -3.98 -3.36
C ILE A 48 3.85 -5.14 -3.62
N THR A 49 3.49 -6.05 -4.53
CA THR A 49 4.33 -7.19 -4.94
C THR A 49 5.69 -6.71 -5.45
N ALA A 50 5.72 -5.68 -6.30
CA ALA A 50 6.96 -5.11 -6.80
C ALA A 50 7.82 -4.52 -5.68
N GLN A 51 7.23 -3.85 -4.69
CA GLN A 51 7.96 -3.33 -3.53
C GLN A 51 8.55 -4.45 -2.67
N LEU A 52 7.79 -5.52 -2.41
CA LEU A 52 8.27 -6.67 -1.64
C LEU A 52 9.49 -7.31 -2.30
N LEU A 53 9.40 -7.62 -3.60
CA LEU A 53 10.50 -8.19 -4.38
C LEU A 53 11.71 -7.26 -4.47
N TYR A 54 11.47 -5.94 -4.59
CA TYR A 54 12.54 -4.95 -4.58
C TYR A 54 13.30 -4.97 -3.26
N LEU A 55 12.59 -4.98 -2.13
CA LEU A 55 13.20 -4.98 -0.80
C LEU A 55 13.92 -6.30 -0.48
N GLU A 56 13.35 -7.43 -0.88
CA GLU A 56 13.97 -8.74 -0.76
C GLU A 56 15.27 -8.80 -1.57
N GLY A 57 15.26 -8.30 -2.82
CA GLY A 57 16.44 -8.24 -3.67
C GLY A 57 17.57 -7.34 -3.17
N GLN A 58 17.26 -6.37 -2.29
CA GLN A 58 18.28 -5.54 -1.62
C GLN A 58 18.94 -6.27 -0.46
N ASP A 59 18.15 -6.97 0.35
CA ASP A 59 18.61 -7.70 1.53
C ASP A 59 17.51 -8.67 1.98
N ALA A 60 17.71 -9.97 1.75
CA ALA A 60 16.72 -11.00 2.07
C ALA A 60 16.70 -11.37 3.57
N GLU A 61 17.74 -11.01 4.34
CA GLU A 61 17.81 -11.33 5.78
C GLU A 61 17.09 -10.27 6.63
N LYS A 62 16.93 -9.05 6.11
CA LYS A 62 16.28 -7.96 6.84
C LYS A 62 14.75 -8.06 6.76
N PRO A 63 14.03 -7.82 7.87
CA PRO A 63 12.57 -7.84 7.86
C PRO A 63 12.00 -6.74 6.96
N ILE A 64 10.82 -7.02 6.40
CA ILE A 64 9.98 -6.05 5.70
C ILE A 64 8.73 -5.84 6.53
N TRP A 65 8.38 -4.58 6.80
CA TRP A 65 7.21 -4.23 7.59
C TRP A 65 6.06 -3.84 6.67
N LEU A 66 5.01 -4.67 6.63
CA LEU A 66 3.78 -4.37 5.88
C LEU A 66 2.72 -3.80 6.83
N TYR A 67 2.40 -2.52 6.68
CA TYR A 67 1.30 -1.87 7.39
C TYR A 67 0.02 -1.91 6.56
N ILE A 68 -1.05 -2.41 7.17
CA ILE A 68 -2.32 -2.69 6.50
C ILE A 68 -3.42 -1.82 7.10
N ASN A 69 -3.97 -0.94 6.28
CA ASN A 69 -5.19 -0.20 6.53
C ASN A 69 -6.06 -0.25 5.26
N SER A 70 -6.70 -1.39 5.04
CA SER A 70 -7.46 -1.66 3.83
C SER A 70 -8.83 -2.24 4.18
N PRO A 71 -9.90 -1.85 3.46
CA PRO A 71 -11.21 -2.49 3.57
C PRO A 71 -11.24 -3.89 2.90
N GLY A 72 -10.13 -4.34 2.31
CA GLY A 72 -10.07 -5.54 1.47
C GLY A 72 -10.36 -5.21 0.00
N GLY A 73 -10.80 -6.21 -0.76
CA GLY A 73 -11.11 -6.07 -2.18
C GLY A 73 -11.07 -7.40 -2.94
N SER A 74 -10.40 -7.42 -4.09
CA SER A 74 -10.23 -8.61 -4.91
C SER A 74 -9.44 -9.69 -4.18
N VAL A 75 -10.05 -10.88 -4.05
CA VAL A 75 -9.42 -12.04 -3.42
C VAL A 75 -8.19 -12.48 -4.21
N THR A 76 -8.26 -12.52 -5.54
CA THR A 76 -7.12 -12.94 -6.38
C THR A 76 -5.96 -11.96 -6.30
N ALA A 77 -6.24 -10.66 -6.25
CA ALA A 77 -5.23 -9.63 -6.05
C ALA A 77 -4.59 -9.74 -4.65
N GLY A 78 -5.41 -10.03 -3.62
CA GLY A 78 -4.91 -10.33 -2.27
C GLY A 78 -4.02 -11.57 -2.22
N MET A 79 -4.39 -12.63 -2.95
CA MET A 79 -3.59 -13.85 -3.06
C MET A 79 -2.23 -13.59 -3.73
N ALA A 80 -2.16 -12.73 -4.74
CA ALA A 80 -0.88 -12.36 -5.35
C ALA A 80 0.09 -11.72 -4.33
N ILE A 81 -0.42 -10.83 -3.47
CA ILE A 81 0.38 -10.24 -2.38
C ILE A 81 0.79 -11.34 -1.39
N TYR A 82 -0.16 -12.18 -0.97
CA TYR A 82 0.07 -13.24 0.00
C TYR A 82 1.13 -14.25 -0.47
N ASP A 83 1.02 -14.73 -1.71
CA ASP A 83 1.95 -15.70 -2.29
C ASP A 83 3.36 -15.10 -2.48
N THR A 84 3.46 -13.78 -2.65
CA THR A 84 4.77 -13.07 -2.69
C THR A 84 5.42 -12.98 -1.31
N MET A 85 4.63 -13.02 -0.23
CA MET A 85 5.16 -12.98 1.13
C MET A 85 5.66 -14.34 1.65
N GLN A 86 5.31 -15.42 0.96
CA GLN A 86 5.73 -16.80 1.30
C GLN A 86 7.08 -17.13 0.69
#